data_AF-A0AAN0MNQ1-F1
#
_entry.id   AF-A0AAN0MNQ1-F1
#
_cell.length_a   1.000
_cell.length_b   1.000
_cell.length_c   1.000
_cell.angle_alpha   90.00
_cell.angle_beta   90.00
_cell.angle_gamma   90.00
#
_symmetry.space_group_name_H-M   'P 1'
#
loop_
_entity.id
_entity.type
_entity.pdbx_description
1 polymer ?
#
loop_
_entity_poly.entity_id
_entity_poly.type
_entity_poly.pdbx_seq_one_letter_code
_entity_poly.pdbx_strand_id
1 'polypeptide(L)'
;MATNSSACCIFTEGRITLPDGYRDRTVNALVPEKEGEPAFTVARDSLEAGESRSDYIERQLTLMSQHLKGWKTLARDAIWLGSHLLEGETISASYLREGRRMWQQQAVFALDNAQILVFTLSKTAPLSATDASQLNALLGSFTFNS
;
A
#
# COMPACT_ATOMS: atom_id res chain seq x y z
N MET A 1 13.15 28.44 -18.27
CA MET A 1 13.82 27.18 -17.90
C MET A 1 13.35 26.83 -16.50
N ALA A 2 12.48 25.84 -16.36
CA ALA A 2 12.03 25.39 -15.04
C ALA A 2 13.13 24.52 -14.44
N THR A 3 13.64 24.89 -13.27
CA THR A 3 14.49 24.05 -12.44
C THR A 3 13.64 22.88 -11.96
N ASN A 4 13.67 21.77 -12.68
CA ASN A 4 13.14 20.51 -12.15
C ASN A 4 14.03 20.10 -10.99
N SER A 5 13.46 20.11 -9.79
CA SER A 5 14.13 19.63 -8.60
C SER A 5 14.33 18.13 -8.73
N SER A 6 15.57 17.68 -8.84
CA SER A 6 15.93 16.27 -8.79
C SER A 6 15.41 15.68 -7.47
N ALA A 7 14.56 14.66 -7.53
CA ALA A 7 13.91 14.12 -6.34
C ALA A 7 14.90 13.31 -5.50
N CYS A 8 14.97 13.59 -4.20
CA CYS A 8 15.74 12.78 -3.26
C CYS A 8 14.97 11.49 -2.92
N CYS A 9 15.60 10.33 -3.09
CA CYS A 9 15.06 9.03 -2.69
C CYS A 9 15.87 8.50 -1.49
N ILE A 10 15.16 8.13 -0.42
CA ILE A 10 15.73 7.71 0.85
C ILE A 10 15.41 6.22 1.08
N PHE A 11 16.42 5.46 1.46
CA PHE A 11 16.38 4.05 1.82
C PHE A 11 16.84 3.87 3.27
N THR A 12 16.77 2.64 3.77
CA THR A 12 17.35 2.28 5.08
C THR A 12 18.87 2.44 5.07
N GLU A 13 19.53 2.12 3.96
CA GLU A 13 20.99 2.08 3.83
C GLU A 13 21.60 3.43 3.40
N GLY A 14 20.80 4.39 2.93
CA GLY A 14 21.31 5.66 2.43
C GLY A 14 20.31 6.44 1.58
N ARG A 15 20.81 7.34 0.74
CA ARG A 15 19.99 8.18 -0.16
C ARG A 15 20.63 8.35 -1.52
N ILE A 16 19.80 8.55 -2.53
CA ILE A 16 20.21 8.89 -3.90
C ILE A 16 19.43 10.11 -4.40
N THR A 17 19.96 10.75 -5.44
CA THR A 17 19.26 11.78 -6.20
C THR A 17 18.80 11.15 -7.52
N LEU A 18 17.50 11.20 -7.78
CA LEU A 18 16.93 10.68 -9.02
C LEU A 18 17.14 11.68 -10.17
N PRO A 19 17.40 11.19 -11.40
CA PRO A 19 17.36 12.04 -12.58
C PRO A 19 15.95 12.64 -12.77
N ASP A 20 15.89 13.76 -13.50
CA ASP A 20 14.62 14.40 -13.81
C ASP A 20 13.68 13.46 -14.58
N GLY A 21 12.38 13.55 -14.29
CA GLY A 21 11.34 12.77 -14.95
C GLY A 21 11.12 11.36 -14.40
N TYR A 22 11.96 10.88 -13.48
CA TYR A 22 11.75 9.59 -12.81
C TYR A 22 10.62 9.70 -11.78
N ARG A 23 9.80 8.65 -11.69
CA ARG A 23 8.78 8.50 -10.65
C ARG A 23 9.14 7.32 -9.75
N ASP A 24 9.00 7.51 -8.44
CA ASP A 24 9.18 6.44 -7.46
C ASP A 24 8.03 5.43 -7.57
N ARG A 25 8.38 4.17 -7.88
CA ARG A 25 7.47 3.01 -7.94
C ARG A 25 7.94 1.90 -6.99
N THR A 26 8.72 2.25 -5.97
CA THR A 26 9.35 1.30 -5.06
C THR A 26 8.30 0.49 -4.29
N VAL A 27 8.49 -0.82 -4.24
CA VAL A 27 7.77 -1.73 -3.37
C VAL A 27 8.73 -2.25 -2.32
N ASN A 28 8.51 -1.87 -1.06
CA ASN A 28 9.19 -2.50 0.06
C ASN A 28 8.49 -3.83 0.35
N ALA A 29 9.25 -4.92 0.48
CA ALA A 29 8.74 -6.22 0.88
C ALA A 29 9.35 -6.61 2.23
N LEU A 30 8.49 -6.81 3.23
CA LEU A 30 8.86 -7.16 4.60
C LEU A 30 8.30 -8.56 4.88
N VAL A 31 9.18 -9.55 4.85
CA VAL A 31 8.81 -10.96 5.01
C VAL A 31 9.18 -11.46 6.41
N PRO A 32 8.30 -12.22 7.08
CA PRO A 32 8.60 -12.78 8.39
C PRO A 32 9.54 -13.98 8.27
N GLU A 33 10.34 -14.21 9.30
CA GLU A 33 11.18 -15.42 9.39
C GLU A 33 10.36 -16.68 9.66
N LYS A 34 9.25 -16.53 10.39
CA LYS A 34 8.38 -17.64 10.78
C LYS A 34 7.32 -17.89 9.71
N GLU A 35 7.23 -19.14 9.28
CA GLU A 35 6.22 -19.58 8.32
C GLU A 35 4.79 -19.36 8.86
N GLY A 36 3.91 -18.86 7.99
CA GLY A 36 2.50 -18.61 8.30
C GLY A 36 2.21 -17.23 8.91
N GLU A 37 3.23 -16.50 9.36
CA GLU A 37 3.10 -15.08 9.71
C GLU A 37 2.85 -14.24 8.43
N PRO A 38 2.17 -13.09 8.54
CA PRO A 38 1.89 -12.25 7.40
C PRO A 38 3.14 -11.53 6.87
N ALA A 39 3.22 -11.42 5.55
CA ALA A 39 4.14 -10.51 4.89
C ALA A 39 3.49 -9.14 4.71
N PHE A 40 4.30 -8.09 4.82
CA PHE A 40 3.88 -6.72 4.52
C PHE A 40 4.53 -6.22 3.25
N THR A 41 3.81 -5.41 2.48
CA THR A 41 4.39 -4.58 1.43
C THR A 41 4.00 -3.12 1.60
N VAL A 42 4.89 -2.22 1.20
CA VAL A 42 4.61 -0.78 1.09
C VAL A 42 4.93 -0.34 -0.33
N ALA A 43 3.91 -0.01 -1.09
CA ALA A 43 4.01 0.35 -2.50
C ALA A 43 3.63 1.80 -2.74
N ARG A 44 4.16 2.37 -3.84
CA ARG A 44 3.82 3.70 -4.33
C ARG A 44 2.98 3.59 -5.59
N ASP A 45 1.96 4.44 -5.66
CA ASP A 45 1.21 4.70 -6.88
C ASP A 45 0.94 6.21 -7.02
N SER A 46 0.18 6.60 -8.03
CA SER A 46 -0.19 7.99 -8.27
C SER A 46 -1.65 8.08 -8.69
N LEU A 47 -2.32 9.13 -8.22
CA LEU A 47 -3.61 9.55 -8.76
C LEU A 47 -3.44 10.00 -10.22
N GLU A 48 -4.45 9.71 -11.03
CA GLU A 48 -4.61 10.35 -12.34
C GLU A 48 -5.03 11.83 -12.18
N ALA A 49 -4.91 12.61 -13.25
CA ALA A 49 -5.23 14.04 -13.20
C ALA A 49 -6.71 14.25 -12.86
N GLY A 50 -6.99 14.90 -11.73
CA GLY A 50 -8.35 15.13 -11.23
C GLY A 50 -9.01 13.90 -10.58
N GLU A 51 -8.29 12.79 -10.43
CA GLU A 51 -8.79 11.58 -9.78
C GLU A 51 -8.85 11.77 -8.25
N SER A 52 -9.98 11.40 -7.64
CA SER A 52 -10.09 11.35 -6.19
C SER A 52 -9.52 10.05 -5.62
N ARG A 53 -9.21 9.99 -4.32
CA ARG A 53 -8.83 8.74 -3.64
C ARG A 53 -9.87 7.64 -3.84
N SER A 54 -11.16 7.99 -3.80
CA SER A 54 -12.24 7.02 -3.98
C SER A 54 -12.22 6.45 -5.41
N ASP A 55 -12.09 7.31 -6.42
CA ASP A 55 -12.05 6.87 -7.82
C ASP A 55 -10.81 6.01 -8.10
N TYR A 56 -9.67 6.37 -7.50
CA TYR A 56 -8.47 5.54 -7.52
C TYR A 56 -8.74 4.14 -6.97
N ILE A 57 -9.39 4.04 -5.80
CA ILE A 57 -9.71 2.74 -5.19
C ILE A 57 -10.62 1.93 -6.13
N GLU A 58 -11.65 2.53 -6.72
CA GLU A 58 -12.52 1.82 -7.66
C GLU A 58 -11.77 1.33 -8.91
N ARG A 59 -10.86 2.15 -9.44
CA ARG A 59 -9.99 1.76 -10.55
C ARG A 59 -9.09 0.59 -10.15
N GLN A 60 -8.47 0.63 -8.98
CA GLN A 60 -7.66 -0.48 -8.48
C GLN A 60 -8.47 -1.76 -8.28
N LEU A 61 -9.67 -1.67 -7.67
CA LEU A 61 -10.55 -2.83 -7.49
C LEU A 61 -10.95 -3.45 -8.83
N THR A 62 -11.24 -2.62 -9.83
CA THR A 62 -11.53 -3.07 -11.20
C THR A 62 -10.33 -3.82 -11.77
N LEU A 63 -9.13 -3.24 -11.69
CA LEU A 63 -7.90 -3.89 -12.17
C LEU A 63 -7.63 -5.21 -11.44
N MET A 64 -7.78 -5.26 -10.11
CA MET A 64 -7.60 -6.48 -9.34
C MET A 64 -8.59 -7.57 -9.75
N SER A 65 -9.86 -7.22 -9.97
CA SER A 65 -10.89 -8.18 -10.40
C SER A 65 -10.63 -8.77 -11.79
N GLN A 66 -10.01 -8.00 -12.69
CA GLN A 66 -9.66 -8.42 -14.04
C GLN A 66 -8.42 -9.32 -14.08
N HIS A 67 -7.42 -9.03 -13.24
CA HIS A 67 -6.11 -9.68 -13.31
C HIS A 67 -5.89 -10.78 -12.27
N LEU A 68 -6.61 -10.75 -11.14
CA LEU A 68 -6.46 -11.73 -10.06
C LEU A 68 -7.59 -12.77 -10.11
N LYS A 69 -7.21 -14.00 -10.43
CA LYS A 69 -8.15 -15.13 -10.48
C LYS A 69 -8.83 -15.32 -9.12
N GLY A 70 -10.16 -15.39 -9.13
CA GLY A 70 -10.95 -15.64 -7.92
C GLY A 70 -10.88 -14.50 -6.91
N TRP A 71 -10.64 -13.27 -7.37
CA TRP A 71 -10.74 -12.06 -6.57
C TRP A 71 -12.09 -11.95 -5.86
N LYS A 72 -12.06 -11.61 -4.58
CA LYS A 72 -13.23 -11.32 -3.76
C LYS A 72 -12.89 -10.25 -2.74
N THR A 73 -13.52 -9.08 -2.87
CA THR A 73 -13.55 -8.06 -1.81
C THR A 73 -14.44 -8.54 -0.67
N LEU A 74 -13.98 -8.36 0.57
CA LEU A 74 -14.62 -8.84 1.79
C LEU A 74 -15.17 -7.69 2.63
N ALA A 75 -14.38 -6.64 2.82
CA ALA A 75 -14.74 -5.48 3.63
C ALA A 75 -13.98 -4.24 3.14
N ARG A 76 -14.54 -3.07 3.46
CA ARG A 76 -13.94 -1.75 3.25
C ARG A 76 -14.24 -0.89 4.46
N ASP A 77 -13.22 -0.29 5.07
CA ASP A 77 -13.36 0.48 6.31
C ASP A 77 -12.40 1.67 6.33
N ALA A 78 -12.78 2.77 7.00
CA ALA A 78 -11.90 3.91 7.22
C ALA A 78 -10.71 3.53 8.12
N ILE A 79 -9.55 4.16 7.89
CA ILE A 79 -8.33 3.90 8.67
C ILE A 79 -7.49 5.19 8.76
N TRP A 80 -6.63 5.27 9.76
CA TRP A 80 -5.70 6.40 9.95
C TRP A 80 -4.25 5.94 9.80
N LEU A 81 -3.44 6.77 9.16
CA LEU A 81 -1.99 6.63 9.10
C LEU A 81 -1.32 7.46 10.19
N GLY A 82 -0.30 6.90 10.84
CA GLY A 82 0.41 7.54 11.94
C GLY A 82 -0.53 7.91 13.11
N SER A 83 -0.14 8.93 13.88
CA SER A 83 -0.98 9.51 14.94
C SER A 83 -2.06 10.44 14.35
N HIS A 84 -2.98 9.90 13.55
CA HIS A 84 -4.02 10.63 12.80
C HIS A 84 -3.47 11.66 11.80
N LEU A 85 -2.37 11.32 11.12
CA LEU A 85 -1.75 12.19 10.13
C LEU A 85 -2.57 12.27 8.84
N LEU A 86 -3.14 11.15 8.40
CA LEU A 86 -3.88 11.06 7.14
C LEU A 86 -4.97 10.00 7.22
N GLU A 87 -6.17 10.35 6.76
CA GLU A 87 -7.26 9.40 6.60
C GLU A 87 -7.09 8.61 5.30
N GLY A 88 -7.28 7.31 5.38
CA GLY A 88 -7.27 6.40 4.25
C GLY A 88 -8.44 5.44 4.29
N GLU A 89 -8.33 4.42 3.45
CA GLU A 89 -9.32 3.36 3.38
C GLU A 89 -8.64 1.99 3.36
N THR A 90 -9.17 1.06 4.14
CA THR A 90 -8.78 -0.34 4.09
C THR A 90 -9.67 -1.12 3.15
N ILE A 91 -9.09 -2.10 2.45
CA ILE A 91 -9.78 -3.07 1.61
C ILE A 91 -9.28 -4.46 2.02
N SER A 92 -10.18 -5.27 2.58
CA SER A 92 -9.91 -6.68 2.85
C SER A 92 -10.37 -7.51 1.65
N ALA A 93 -9.52 -8.41 1.16
CA ALA A 93 -9.81 -9.22 -0.02
C ALA A 93 -9.14 -10.59 0.03
N SER A 94 -9.59 -11.48 -0.85
CA SER A 94 -8.92 -12.76 -1.12
C SER A 94 -8.87 -13.06 -2.61
N TYR A 95 -7.86 -13.82 -3.03
CA TYR A 95 -7.69 -14.23 -4.43
C TYR A 95 -6.89 -15.53 -4.53
N LEU A 96 -6.75 -16.10 -5.73
CA LEU A 96 -5.92 -17.26 -5.99
C LEU A 96 -4.58 -16.86 -6.61
N ARG A 97 -3.49 -17.33 -6.02
CA ARG A 97 -2.13 -17.24 -6.58
C ARG A 97 -1.54 -18.64 -6.64
N GLU A 98 -1.17 -19.10 -7.84
CA GLU A 98 -0.58 -20.44 -8.04
C GLU A 98 -1.43 -21.57 -7.40
N GLY A 99 -2.76 -21.45 -7.50
CA GLY A 99 -3.71 -22.40 -6.93
C GLY A 99 -3.94 -22.29 -5.41
N ARG A 100 -3.18 -21.46 -4.70
CA ARG A 100 -3.34 -21.20 -3.26
C ARG A 100 -4.19 -19.96 -3.01
N ARG A 101 -5.05 -20.01 -1.98
CA ARG A 101 -5.83 -18.84 -1.55
C ARG A 101 -4.93 -17.87 -0.78
N MET A 102 -4.83 -16.66 -1.28
CA MET A 102 -4.22 -15.53 -0.58
C MET A 102 -5.31 -14.70 0.09
N TRP A 103 -5.05 -14.27 1.32
CA TRP A 103 -5.86 -13.31 2.05
C TRP A 103 -5.02 -12.06 2.25
N GLN A 104 -5.62 -10.90 2.00
CA GLN A 104 -4.93 -9.63 2.14
C GLN A 104 -5.82 -8.54 2.74
N GLN A 105 -5.18 -7.57 3.35
CA GLN A 105 -5.78 -6.30 3.71
C GLN A 105 -4.85 -5.18 3.27
N GLN A 106 -5.37 -4.30 2.42
CA GLN A 106 -4.66 -3.14 1.89
C GLN A 106 -5.15 -1.90 2.62
N ALA A 107 -4.28 -0.96 2.97
CA ALA A 107 -4.60 0.36 3.47
C ALA A 107 -4.04 1.40 2.49
N VAL A 108 -4.94 2.21 1.93
CA VAL A 108 -4.66 3.15 0.83
C VAL A 108 -4.76 4.58 1.34
N PHE A 109 -3.69 5.34 1.14
CA PHE A 109 -3.58 6.74 1.57
C PHE A 109 -3.17 7.62 0.39
N ALA A 110 -3.85 8.75 0.22
CA ALA A 110 -3.51 9.76 -0.79
C ALA A 110 -2.81 10.95 -0.14
N LEU A 111 -1.58 11.22 -0.58
CA LEU A 111 -0.79 12.38 -0.17
C LEU A 111 -1.14 13.59 -1.03
N ASP A 112 -0.87 14.79 -0.52
CA ASP A 112 -1.22 16.07 -1.17
C ASP A 112 -0.60 16.25 -2.56
N ASN A 113 0.50 15.56 -2.86
CA ASN A 113 1.22 15.61 -4.13
C ASN A 113 0.72 14.58 -5.17
N ALA A 114 -0.52 14.10 -5.02
CA ALA A 114 -1.12 13.05 -5.85
C ALA A 114 -0.40 11.69 -5.77
N GLN A 115 0.49 11.48 -4.79
CA GLN A 115 1.12 10.19 -4.52
C GLN A 115 0.19 9.33 -3.66
N ILE A 116 0.13 8.04 -3.97
CA ILE A 116 -0.56 7.04 -3.17
C ILE A 116 0.48 6.21 -2.42
N LEU A 117 0.22 5.97 -1.14
CA LEU A 117 0.89 4.94 -0.35
C LEU A 117 -0.08 3.78 -0.11
N VAL A 118 0.35 2.57 -0.44
CA VAL A 118 -0.43 1.35 -0.20
C VAL A 118 0.35 0.44 0.72
N PHE A 119 -0.18 0.22 1.92
CA PHE A 119 0.31 -0.81 2.84
C PHE A 119 -0.52 -2.06 2.62
N THR A 120 0.11 -3.20 2.37
CA THR A 120 -0.60 -4.47 2.21
C THR A 120 -0.08 -5.47 3.22
N LEU A 121 -0.98 -6.04 4.03
CA LEU A 121 -0.75 -7.27 4.77
C LEU A 121 -1.25 -8.44 3.93
N SER A 122 -0.49 -9.52 3.79
CA SER A 122 -0.96 -10.73 3.08
C SER A 122 -0.42 -12.04 3.66
N LYS A 123 -1.21 -13.11 3.57
CA LYS A 123 -0.81 -14.49 3.91
C LYS A 123 -1.70 -15.55 3.26
N THR A 124 -1.32 -16.83 3.43
CA THR A 124 -2.00 -18.00 2.85
C THR A 124 -3.13 -18.58 3.73
N ALA A 125 -3.50 -17.88 4.80
CA ALA A 125 -4.57 -18.23 5.74
C ALA A 125 -5.48 -17.02 6.01
N PRO A 126 -6.74 -17.21 6.44
CA PRO A 126 -7.61 -16.10 6.82
C PRO A 126 -6.95 -15.14 7.82
N LEU A 127 -7.19 -13.84 7.65
CA LEU A 127 -6.68 -12.83 8.56
C LEU A 127 -7.42 -12.91 9.91
N SER A 128 -6.64 -12.90 10.98
CA SER A 128 -7.10 -12.90 12.36
C SER A 128 -7.08 -11.49 12.96
N ALA A 129 -7.66 -11.32 14.14
CA ALA A 129 -7.57 -10.07 14.89
C ALA A 129 -6.12 -9.67 15.21
N THR A 130 -5.22 -10.65 15.39
CA THR A 130 -3.79 -10.38 15.60
C THR A 130 -3.14 -9.75 14.37
N ASP A 131 -3.46 -10.25 13.16
CA ASP A 131 -2.94 -9.68 11.91
C ASP A 131 -3.44 -8.23 11.73
N ALA A 132 -4.72 -7.99 12.01
CA ALA A 132 -5.29 -6.65 11.97
C ALA A 132 -4.60 -5.71 12.97
N SER A 133 -4.30 -6.19 14.19
CA SER A 133 -3.55 -5.41 15.17
C SER A 133 -2.12 -5.11 14.72
N GLN A 134 -1.45 -6.03 14.05
CA GLN A 134 -0.11 -5.81 13.50
C GLN A 134 -0.13 -4.75 12.39
N LEU A 135 -1.10 -4.82 11.47
CA LEU A 135 -1.28 -3.77 10.45
C LEU A 135 -1.54 -2.41 11.10
N ASN A 136 -2.43 -2.33 12.09
CA ASN A 136 -2.71 -1.09 12.81
C ASN A 136 -1.47 -0.54 13.52
N ALA A 137 -0.67 -1.40 14.16
CA ALA A 137 0.58 -0.98 14.80
C ALA A 137 1.61 -0.45 13.77
N LEU A 138 1.73 -1.13 12.62
CA LEU A 138 2.59 -0.69 11.51
C LEU A 138 2.16 0.69 11.00
N LEU A 139 0.87 0.87 10.70
CA LEU A 139 0.30 2.13 10.25
C LEU A 139 0.47 3.24 11.29
N GLY A 140 0.21 2.95 12.57
CA GLY A 140 0.35 3.90 13.68
C GLY A 140 1.79 4.35 13.93
N SER A 141 2.78 3.52 13.55
CA SER A 141 4.20 3.86 13.65
C SER A 141 4.71 4.79 12.54
N PHE A 142 3.91 5.04 11.51
CA PHE A 142 4.31 5.88 10.39
C PHE A 142 4.58 7.33 10.82
N THR A 143 5.69 7.86 10.34
CA THR A 143 6.06 9.28 10.42
C THR A 143 6.56 9.74 9.06
N PHE A 144 6.35 11.02 8.73
CA PHE A 144 6.95 11.60 7.53
C PHE A 144 8.45 11.79 7.73
N ASN A 145 9.22 11.70 6.63
CA ASN A 145 10.63 12.07 6.65
C ASN A 145 10.75 13.57 6.98
N SER A 146 11.56 13.89 7.98
CA SER A 146 11.93 15.25 8.41
C SER A 146 13.05 15.85 7.58
#